data_AF-A0A1S3QTS4-F1
#
_entry.id   AF-A0A1S3QTS4-F1
#
_cell.length_a   1.000
_cell.length_b   1.000
_cell.length_c   1.000
_cell.angle_alpha   90.00
_cell.angle_beta   90.00
_cell.angle_gamma   90.00
#
_symmetry.space_group_name_H-M   'P 1'
#
loop_
_entity.id
_entity.type
_entity.pdbx_description
1 polymer ?
#
loop_
_entity_poly.entity_id
_entity_poly.type
_entity_poly.pdbx_seq_one_letter_code
_entity_poly.pdbx_strand_id
1 'polypeptide(L)'
;VTWVPLVLGVRDLRAVLPGSHWFWGFRECERRCDEDPCCRGIGYVRDTQSPGSDVLCLTLNSFGIQTCGEGERTTWRVQYCTPSKVETGVYPLGWYEKPVNQWTKSPRLCPSFELRVPSKNVSLSEWRLLDASSTLVDPSVSTFDIIHISKDIAEDLDRTRDWCLSACEEADSCAVVSVGRTDSAVRCVLYPDTVACGPSTTTTTGGQDCRLVIRESALQVYLHK
;
A
#
# COMPACT_ATOMS: atom_id res chain seq x y z
N VAL A 1 5.14 8.79 5.91
CA VAL A 1 5.76 7.69 5.15
C VAL A 1 5.41 7.90 3.70
N THR A 2 6.41 8.14 2.86
CA THR A 2 6.27 8.26 1.40
C THR A 2 6.20 6.86 0.81
N TRP A 3 5.12 6.58 0.06
CA TRP A 3 4.94 5.34 -0.69
C TRP A 3 5.12 5.63 -2.17
N VAL A 4 5.55 4.63 -2.95
CA VAL A 4 5.60 4.70 -4.41
C VAL A 4 4.29 4.12 -4.95
N PRO A 5 3.40 4.95 -5.53
CA PRO A 5 2.18 4.43 -6.12
C PRO A 5 2.48 3.75 -7.46
N LEU A 6 2.08 2.49 -7.58
CA LEU A 6 2.18 1.71 -8.81
C LEU A 6 1.10 2.12 -9.82
N VAL A 7 -0.08 2.46 -9.31
CA VAL A 7 -1.25 2.83 -10.10
C VAL A 7 -1.93 4.01 -9.42
N LEU A 8 -2.08 5.11 -10.15
CA LEU A 8 -2.73 6.33 -9.68
C LEU A 8 -3.96 6.64 -10.51
N GLY A 9 -4.99 7.16 -9.85
CA GLY A 9 -6.03 7.92 -10.50
C GLY A 9 -5.61 9.39 -10.54
N VAL A 10 -5.10 9.85 -11.69
CA VAL A 10 -4.76 11.27 -11.89
C VAL A 10 -5.95 11.99 -12.50
N ARG A 11 -6.42 13.08 -11.87
CA ARG A 11 -7.51 13.93 -12.39
C ARG A 11 -7.00 15.09 -13.24
N ASP A 12 -6.06 15.85 -12.69
CA ASP A 12 -5.47 17.03 -13.34
C ASP A 12 -3.97 17.02 -13.11
N LEU A 13 -3.21 17.38 -14.15
CA LEU A 13 -1.76 17.49 -14.14
C LEU A 13 -1.38 18.89 -14.59
N ARG A 14 -0.62 19.60 -13.75
CA ARG A 14 -0.13 20.95 -14.08
C ARG A 14 1.32 21.14 -13.66
N ALA A 15 2.10 21.71 -14.57
CA ALA A 15 3.42 22.23 -14.23
C ALA A 15 3.28 23.45 -13.31
N VAL A 16 4.12 23.50 -12.28
CA VAL A 16 4.29 24.65 -11.40
C VAL A 16 5.20 25.64 -12.11
N LEU A 17 4.76 26.91 -12.21
CA LEU A 17 5.50 27.92 -12.97
C LEU A 17 6.92 28.13 -12.40
N PRO A 18 7.96 28.16 -13.27
CA PRO A 18 9.32 28.48 -12.87
C PRO A 18 9.38 29.84 -12.18
N GLY A 19 9.96 29.91 -10.97
CA GLY A 19 10.11 31.14 -10.20
C GLY A 19 9.04 31.40 -9.13
N SER A 20 7.98 30.58 -9.05
CA SER A 20 7.14 30.55 -7.84
C SER A 20 7.96 29.99 -6.67
N HIS A 21 7.87 30.62 -5.49
CA HIS A 21 8.47 30.05 -4.29
C HIS A 21 7.86 28.65 -4.06
N TRP A 22 8.70 27.64 -3.79
CA TRP A 22 8.27 26.24 -3.69
C TRP A 22 7.05 26.04 -2.76
N PHE A 23 6.98 26.83 -1.68
CA PHE A 23 5.86 26.82 -0.73
C PHE A 23 4.56 27.36 -1.33
N TRP A 24 4.63 28.42 -2.14
CA TRP A 24 3.45 28.97 -2.82
C TRP A 24 2.91 27.98 -3.85
N GLY A 25 3.79 27.30 -4.60
CA GLY A 25 3.40 26.25 -5.54
C GLY A 25 2.70 25.08 -4.84
N PHE A 26 3.24 24.63 -3.71
CA PHE A 26 2.64 23.57 -2.89
C PHE A 26 1.25 23.96 -2.36
N ARG A 27 1.12 25.14 -1.74
CA ARG A 27 -0.16 25.62 -1.17
C ARG A 27 -1.24 25.81 -2.24
N GLU A 28 -0.87 26.27 -3.43
CA GLU A 28 -1.79 26.37 -4.56
C GLU A 28 -2.24 24.97 -5.03
N CYS A 29 -1.36 23.97 -4.97
CA CYS A 29 -1.72 22.58 -5.26
C CYS A 29 -2.73 22.03 -4.25
N GLU A 30 -2.52 22.28 -2.95
CA GLU A 30 -3.46 21.91 -1.89
C GLU A 30 -4.84 22.55 -2.11
N ARG A 31 -4.88 23.87 -2.33
CA ARG A 31 -6.12 24.63 -2.57
C ARG A 31 -6.95 24.03 -3.72
N ARG A 32 -6.31 23.59 -4.80
CA ARG A 32 -7.00 22.97 -5.94
C ARG A 32 -7.66 21.64 -5.56
N CYS A 33 -6.99 20.82 -4.75
CA CYS A 33 -7.58 19.58 -4.26
C CYS A 33 -8.73 19.84 -3.27
N ASP A 34 -8.68 20.95 -2.53
CA ASP A 34 -9.78 21.35 -1.65
C ASP A 34 -11.02 21.80 -2.42
N GLU A 35 -10.84 22.45 -3.56
CA GLU A 35 -11.92 22.90 -4.44
C GLU A 35 -12.50 21.79 -5.33
N ASP A 36 -11.76 20.71 -5.60
CA ASP A 36 -12.25 19.56 -6.36
C ASP A 36 -12.92 18.53 -5.42
N PRO A 37 -14.25 18.32 -5.51
CA PRO A 37 -14.97 17.36 -4.66
C PRO A 37 -14.55 15.90 -4.87
N CYS A 38 -13.91 15.60 -6.00
CA CYS A 38 -13.44 14.27 -6.34
C CYS A 38 -11.98 14.04 -5.97
N CYS A 39 -11.28 15.06 -5.46
CA CYS A 39 -9.89 14.91 -5.06
C CYS A 39 -9.77 14.13 -3.74
N ARG A 40 -8.84 13.19 -3.73
CA ARG A 40 -8.44 12.36 -2.58
C ARG A 40 -7.10 12.75 -2.02
N GLY A 41 -6.31 13.51 -2.77
CA GLY A 41 -5.02 14.03 -2.36
C GLY A 41 -4.23 14.57 -3.54
N ILE A 42 -2.99 14.95 -3.29
CA ILE A 42 -2.10 15.54 -4.28
C ILE A 42 -0.78 14.77 -4.41
N GLY A 43 -0.23 14.77 -5.61
CA GLY A 43 1.18 14.51 -5.86
C GLY A 43 1.88 15.82 -6.17
N TYR A 44 2.77 16.27 -5.28
CA TYR A 44 3.66 17.39 -5.54
C TYR A 44 5.04 16.83 -5.82
N VAL A 45 5.39 16.65 -7.08
CA VAL A 45 6.51 15.77 -7.46
C VAL A 45 7.37 16.41 -8.53
N ARG A 46 8.63 15.99 -8.65
CA ARG A 46 9.49 16.44 -9.76
C ARG A 46 9.72 15.28 -10.71
N ASP A 47 9.45 15.50 -11.99
CA ASP A 47 9.81 14.53 -13.03
C ASP A 47 11.23 14.81 -13.53
N THR A 48 12.15 13.86 -13.27
CA THR A 48 13.56 13.98 -13.67
C THR A 48 13.80 13.55 -15.12
N GLN A 49 12.81 12.95 -15.79
CA GLN A 49 12.94 12.48 -17.16
C GLN A 49 12.65 13.58 -18.21
N SER A 50 11.82 14.57 -17.85
CA SER A 50 11.42 15.64 -18.75
C SER A 50 12.48 16.75 -18.86
N PRO A 51 12.76 17.28 -20.07
CA PRO A 51 13.65 18.42 -20.25
C PRO A 51 13.00 19.65 -19.62
N GLY A 52 13.49 20.05 -18.45
CA GLY A 52 12.91 21.14 -17.64
C GLY A 52 12.92 20.82 -16.14
N SER A 53 12.89 19.54 -15.75
CA SER A 53 12.83 19.11 -14.34
C SER A 53 11.79 19.90 -13.54
N ASP A 54 10.65 20.21 -14.16
CA ASP A 54 9.65 21.06 -13.54
C ASP A 54 8.95 20.31 -12.40
N VAL A 55 8.56 21.06 -11.38
CA VAL A 55 7.71 20.53 -10.32
C VAL A 55 6.29 20.43 -10.86
N LEU A 56 5.67 19.26 -10.67
CA LEU A 56 4.31 18.96 -11.08
C LEU A 56 3.41 18.94 -9.87
N CYS A 57 2.24 19.56 -10.04
CA CYS A 57 1.10 19.41 -9.14
C CYS A 57 0.09 18.48 -9.80
N LEU A 58 -0.17 17.35 -9.16
CA LEU A 58 -1.13 16.33 -9.56
C LEU A 58 -2.28 16.33 -8.56
N THR A 59 -3.51 16.51 -9.01
CA THR A 59 -4.68 16.19 -8.19
C THR A 59 -5.11 14.75 -8.46
N LEU A 60 -5.37 13.99 -7.41
CA LEU A 60 -5.62 12.55 -7.51
C LEU A 60 -7.07 12.24 -7.15
N ASN A 61 -7.78 11.46 -7.96
CA ASN A 61 -9.07 10.87 -7.55
C ASN A 61 -8.90 9.53 -6.83
N SER A 62 -7.70 8.95 -6.88
CA SER A 62 -7.35 7.74 -6.16
C SER A 62 -5.84 7.64 -5.98
N PHE A 63 -5.40 7.14 -4.83
CA PHE A 63 -4.00 6.72 -4.67
C PHE A 63 -3.74 5.30 -5.20
N GLY A 64 -4.79 4.60 -5.62
CA GLY A 64 -4.72 3.25 -6.18
C GLY A 64 -3.93 2.28 -5.31
N ILE A 65 -2.90 1.68 -5.90
CA ILE A 65 -2.02 0.70 -5.23
C ILE A 65 -0.72 1.39 -4.88
N GLN A 66 -0.37 1.42 -3.60
CA GLN A 66 0.83 2.03 -3.05
C GLN A 66 1.77 0.93 -2.52
N THR A 67 3.03 0.95 -2.95
CA THR A 67 4.06 -0.02 -2.55
C THR A 67 5.34 0.72 -2.12
N CYS A 68 6.35 -0.02 -1.65
CA CYS A 68 7.69 0.53 -1.43
C CYS A 68 7.75 1.71 -0.43
N GLY A 69 7.18 1.55 0.76
CA GLY A 69 7.20 2.59 1.79
C GLY A 69 8.62 2.90 2.28
N GLU A 70 9.06 4.16 2.16
CA GLU A 70 10.43 4.58 2.49
C GLU A 70 10.73 4.59 4.00
N GLY A 71 9.70 4.67 4.85
CA GLY A 71 9.84 4.73 6.31
C GLY A 71 9.94 3.38 7.00
N GLU A 72 9.67 2.27 6.30
CA GLU A 72 9.66 0.93 6.87
C GLU A 72 11.01 0.25 6.63
N ARG A 73 11.73 -0.03 7.72
CA ARG A 73 12.99 -0.79 7.67
C ARG A 73 12.68 -2.27 7.43
N THR A 74 12.43 -2.60 6.17
CA THR A 74 12.32 -3.98 5.72
C THR A 74 13.62 -4.50 5.11
N THR A 75 13.93 -5.76 5.37
CA THR A 75 15.05 -6.51 4.79
C THR A 75 14.65 -7.43 3.63
N TRP A 76 13.35 -7.52 3.30
CA TRP A 76 12.82 -8.42 2.27
C TRP A 76 11.63 -7.79 1.55
N ARG A 77 11.54 -7.94 0.23
CA ARG A 77 10.45 -7.37 -0.58
C ARG A 77 10.02 -8.32 -1.68
N VAL A 78 8.71 -8.32 -1.95
CA VAL A 78 8.09 -8.93 -3.13
C VAL A 78 8.12 -7.94 -4.29
N GLN A 79 7.86 -6.66 -3.99
CA GLN A 79 7.72 -5.61 -4.99
C GLN A 79 9.08 -5.10 -5.47
N TYR A 80 9.20 -4.85 -6.76
CA TYR A 80 10.39 -4.25 -7.38
C TYR A 80 10.44 -2.74 -7.10
N CYS A 81 11.11 -2.37 -6.00
CA CYS A 81 11.24 -0.98 -5.57
C CYS A 81 12.46 -0.28 -6.19
N THR A 82 12.57 -0.28 -7.52
CA THR A 82 13.60 0.52 -8.20
C THR A 82 13.28 2.01 -8.03
N PRO A 83 14.30 2.88 -7.93
CA PRO A 83 14.07 4.31 -7.83
C PRO A 83 13.22 4.81 -9.00
N SER A 84 12.11 5.47 -8.67
CA SER A 84 11.26 6.11 -9.67
C SER A 84 12.00 7.27 -10.32
N LYS A 85 11.64 7.58 -11.57
CA LYS A 85 12.07 8.82 -12.24
C LYS A 85 11.36 10.06 -11.68
N VAL A 86 10.38 9.83 -10.81
CA VAL A 86 9.65 10.86 -10.09
C VAL A 86 10.27 11.02 -8.70
N GLU A 87 10.83 12.19 -8.44
CA GLU A 87 11.42 12.55 -7.15
C GLU A 87 10.34 12.98 -6.15
N THR A 88 10.34 12.32 -4.98
CA THR A 88 9.35 12.53 -3.91
C THR A 88 9.95 12.57 -2.50
N GLY A 89 11.26 12.37 -2.35
CA GLY A 89 11.92 12.22 -1.04
C GLY A 89 12.38 13.52 -0.38
N VAL A 90 12.23 14.67 -1.03
CA VAL A 90 12.71 15.98 -0.53
C VAL A 90 11.52 16.90 -0.32
N TYR A 91 11.24 17.31 0.92
CA TYR A 91 10.16 18.26 1.23
C TYR A 91 10.30 19.56 0.41
N PRO A 92 9.22 20.08 -0.22
CA PRO A 92 7.81 19.67 -0.11
C PRO A 92 7.38 18.58 -1.11
N LEU A 93 8.30 17.94 -1.83
CA LEU A 93 7.93 16.88 -2.77
C LEU A 93 7.37 15.67 -2.00
N GLY A 94 6.36 15.02 -2.57
CA GLY A 94 5.68 13.90 -1.93
C GLY A 94 4.28 13.63 -2.46
N TRP A 95 3.72 12.53 -1.96
CA TRP A 95 2.32 12.14 -2.12
C TRP A 95 1.58 12.48 -0.83
N TYR A 96 0.56 13.33 -0.91
CA TYR A 96 -0.16 13.87 0.24
C TYR A 96 -1.63 13.51 0.16
N GLU A 97 -2.08 12.68 1.09
CA GLU A 97 -3.46 12.25 1.18
C GLU A 97 -4.32 13.32 1.88
N LYS A 98 -5.48 13.64 1.30
CA LYS A 98 -6.50 14.46 1.95
C LYS A 98 -7.14 13.64 3.07
N PRO A 99 -7.45 14.22 4.24
CA PRO A 99 -8.10 13.48 5.32
C PRO A 99 -9.35 12.73 4.84
N VAL A 100 -9.43 11.43 5.15
CA VAL A 100 -10.48 10.53 4.62
C VAL A 100 -11.89 10.98 4.98
N ASN A 101 -12.06 11.63 6.14
CA ASN A 101 -13.34 12.19 6.57
C ASN A 101 -13.84 13.34 5.68
N GLN A 102 -12.99 13.89 4.82
CA GLN A 102 -13.34 14.93 3.83
C GLN A 102 -13.57 14.36 2.43
N TRP A 103 -13.47 13.05 2.25
CA TRP A 103 -13.70 12.41 0.97
C TRP A 103 -15.20 12.38 0.64
N THR A 104 -15.60 13.10 -0.39
CA THR A 104 -16.99 13.06 -0.88
C THR A 104 -17.19 11.90 -1.85
N LYS A 105 -18.21 11.06 -1.63
CA LYS A 105 -18.63 10.03 -2.62
C LYS A 105 -19.76 10.60 -3.48
N SER A 106 -19.42 10.96 -4.72
CA SER A 106 -20.38 11.47 -5.69
C SER A 106 -20.28 10.66 -7.00
N PRO A 107 -20.93 9.48 -7.09
CA PRO A 107 -20.80 8.58 -8.24
C PRO A 107 -21.25 9.20 -9.58
N ARG A 108 -22.08 10.24 -9.54
CA ARG A 108 -22.55 10.97 -10.73
C ARG A 108 -21.59 12.07 -11.20
N LEU A 109 -20.69 12.54 -10.32
CA LEU A 109 -19.79 13.66 -10.58
C LEU A 109 -18.34 13.20 -10.77
N CYS A 110 -17.94 12.16 -10.05
CA CYS A 110 -16.57 11.67 -10.04
C CYS A 110 -16.45 10.42 -10.93
N PRO A 111 -15.52 10.37 -11.90
CA PRO A 111 -15.17 9.13 -12.58
C PRO A 111 -14.83 8.03 -11.58
N SER A 112 -15.34 6.83 -11.85
CA SER A 112 -14.95 5.63 -11.11
C SER A 112 -13.48 5.31 -11.38
N PHE A 113 -12.80 4.91 -10.33
CA PHE A 113 -11.50 4.27 -10.41
C PHE A 113 -11.67 2.89 -9.80
N GLU A 114 -11.17 1.86 -10.46
CA GLU A 114 -11.35 0.48 -10.01
C GLU A 114 -10.01 -0.18 -9.76
N LEU A 115 -10.00 -1.10 -8.79
CA LEU A 115 -8.85 -1.96 -8.56
C LEU A 115 -8.59 -2.79 -9.81
N ARG A 116 -7.39 -2.66 -10.36
CA ARG A 116 -6.99 -3.45 -11.54
C ARG A 116 -7.11 -4.94 -11.23
N VAL A 117 -7.52 -5.70 -12.23
CA VAL A 117 -7.55 -7.16 -12.15
C VAL A 117 -6.12 -7.64 -11.90
N PRO A 118 -5.90 -8.59 -10.97
CA PRO A 118 -4.58 -9.16 -10.74
C PRO A 118 -4.02 -9.84 -12.01
N SER A 119 -2.71 -10.02 -12.07
CA SER A 119 -2.02 -10.65 -13.20
C SER A 119 -2.36 -12.13 -13.34
N LYS A 120 -2.68 -12.80 -12.22
CA LYS A 120 -3.08 -14.20 -12.13
C LYS A 120 -4.35 -14.33 -11.29
N ASN A 121 -5.19 -15.30 -11.64
CA ASN A 121 -6.32 -15.66 -10.79
C ASN A 121 -5.83 -16.55 -9.66
N VAL A 122 -6.05 -16.12 -8.43
CA VAL A 122 -5.68 -16.88 -7.23
C VAL A 122 -6.66 -18.01 -7.01
N SER A 123 -6.13 -19.19 -6.69
CA SER A 123 -6.94 -20.31 -6.21
C SER A 123 -6.95 -20.34 -4.69
N LEU A 124 -8.07 -19.97 -4.06
CA LEU A 124 -8.19 -20.02 -2.59
C LEU A 124 -7.95 -21.43 -2.00
N SER A 125 -8.02 -22.50 -2.81
CA SER A 125 -7.70 -23.85 -2.35
C SER A 125 -6.22 -24.04 -2.04
N GLU A 126 -5.33 -23.23 -2.60
CA GLU A 126 -3.87 -23.25 -2.35
C GLU A 126 -3.50 -22.44 -1.10
N TRP A 127 -4.47 -21.73 -0.52
CA TRP A 127 -4.28 -20.90 0.66
C TRP A 127 -5.00 -21.50 1.87
N ARG A 128 -4.41 -21.33 3.06
CA ARG A 128 -5.00 -21.71 4.34
C ARG A 128 -5.20 -20.44 5.18
N LEU A 129 -6.46 -20.15 5.51
CA LEU A 129 -6.79 -19.13 6.51
C LEU A 129 -6.34 -19.61 7.90
N LEU A 130 -5.63 -18.75 8.62
CA LEU A 130 -5.10 -19.01 9.95
C LEU A 130 -5.95 -18.36 11.03
N ASP A 131 -6.13 -19.08 12.14
CA ASP A 131 -6.78 -18.55 13.34
C ASP A 131 -5.81 -17.68 14.14
N ALA A 132 -6.34 -16.72 14.89
CA ALA A 132 -5.53 -15.82 15.72
C ALA A 132 -4.60 -16.56 16.70
N SER A 133 -4.98 -17.75 17.18
CA SER A 133 -4.15 -18.58 18.08
C SER A 133 -2.91 -19.17 17.42
N SER A 134 -2.92 -19.29 16.08
CA SER A 134 -1.80 -19.83 15.29
C SER A 134 -0.78 -18.74 14.90
N THR A 135 -1.07 -17.49 15.24
CA THR A 135 -0.21 -16.32 14.93
C THR A 135 0.34 -15.69 16.21
N LEU A 136 1.56 -15.17 16.12
CA LEU A 136 2.22 -14.38 17.15
C LEU A 136 2.56 -13.00 16.57
N VAL A 137 2.16 -11.93 17.24
CA VAL A 137 2.48 -10.56 16.80
C VAL A 137 3.80 -10.10 17.42
N ASP A 138 4.79 -9.80 16.59
CA ASP A 138 6.09 -9.27 16.99
C ASP A 138 6.49 -8.06 16.09
N PRO A 139 6.38 -6.82 16.58
CA PRO A 139 6.74 -5.62 15.83
C PRO A 139 8.22 -5.52 15.42
N SER A 140 9.10 -6.35 16.00
CA SER A 140 10.52 -6.38 15.66
C SER A 140 10.83 -7.12 14.35
N VAL A 141 9.87 -7.88 13.80
CA VAL A 141 10.01 -8.55 12.50
C VAL A 141 10.31 -7.53 11.41
N SER A 142 11.47 -7.69 10.75
CA SER A 142 11.94 -6.83 9.66
C SER A 142 11.78 -7.47 8.27
N THR A 143 11.45 -8.75 8.19
CA THR A 143 11.26 -9.49 6.92
C THR A 143 9.81 -9.43 6.49
N PHE A 144 9.40 -8.33 5.84
CA PHE A 144 8.02 -8.13 5.41
C PHE A 144 7.95 -7.13 4.25
N ASP A 145 6.91 -7.22 3.44
CA ASP A 145 6.60 -6.20 2.44
C ASP A 145 5.18 -5.67 2.67
N ILE A 146 4.90 -4.42 2.31
CA ILE A 146 3.60 -3.80 2.53
C ILE A 146 3.06 -3.26 1.21
N ILE A 147 1.80 -3.57 0.96
CA ILE A 147 1.00 -3.00 -0.10
C ILE A 147 -0.23 -2.33 0.53
N HIS A 148 -0.43 -1.05 0.24
CA HIS A 148 -1.67 -0.35 0.56
C HIS A 148 -2.53 -0.22 -0.68
N ILE A 149 -3.80 -0.57 -0.55
CA ILE A 149 -4.80 -0.40 -1.61
C ILE A 149 -5.80 0.62 -1.12
N SER A 150 -5.89 1.74 -1.83
CA SER A 150 -6.67 2.89 -1.40
C SER A 150 -8.15 2.53 -1.21
N LYS A 151 -8.75 3.08 -0.15
CA LYS A 151 -10.11 2.72 0.30
C LYS A 151 -11.19 2.98 -0.75
N ASP A 152 -11.00 3.93 -1.65
CA ASP A 152 -11.94 4.22 -2.73
C ASP A 152 -12.01 3.11 -3.79
N ILE A 153 -11.00 2.23 -3.87
CA ILE A 153 -10.98 1.07 -4.76
C ILE A 153 -10.97 -0.28 -4.03
N ALA A 154 -10.94 -0.27 -2.70
CA ALA A 154 -10.83 -1.46 -1.85
C ALA A 154 -12.11 -1.72 -1.01
N GLU A 155 -13.28 -1.31 -1.51
CA GLU A 155 -14.55 -1.50 -0.79
C GLU A 155 -14.89 -2.99 -0.60
N ASP A 156 -14.65 -3.79 -1.64
CA ASP A 156 -14.80 -5.25 -1.63
C ASP A 156 -13.54 -5.90 -1.05
N LEU A 157 -13.66 -6.42 0.18
CA LEU A 157 -12.54 -7.04 0.88
C LEU A 157 -12.11 -8.36 0.24
N ASP A 158 -13.03 -9.13 -0.33
CA ASP A 158 -12.70 -10.42 -0.95
C ASP A 158 -11.90 -10.19 -2.23
N ARG A 159 -12.34 -9.27 -3.10
CA ARG A 159 -11.59 -8.87 -4.30
C ARG A 159 -10.23 -8.28 -3.95
N THR A 160 -10.16 -7.50 -2.87
CA THR A 160 -8.90 -6.88 -2.42
C THR A 160 -7.95 -7.92 -1.82
N ARG A 161 -8.48 -8.87 -1.03
CA ARG A 161 -7.72 -10.03 -0.53
C ARG A 161 -7.12 -10.80 -1.70
N ASP A 162 -7.94 -11.19 -2.68
CA ASP A 162 -7.49 -11.99 -3.82
C ASP A 162 -6.39 -11.26 -4.61
N TRP A 163 -6.49 -9.93 -4.71
CA TRP A 163 -5.42 -9.11 -5.28
C TRP A 163 -4.12 -9.23 -4.47
N CYS A 164 -4.19 -9.15 -3.14
CA CYS A 164 -3.00 -9.25 -2.28
C CYS A 164 -2.38 -10.66 -2.29
N LEU A 165 -3.20 -11.71 -2.38
CA LEU A 165 -2.72 -13.09 -2.56
C LEU A 165 -2.01 -13.24 -3.91
N SER A 166 -2.59 -12.68 -4.98
CA SER A 166 -1.97 -12.73 -6.32
C SER A 166 -0.62 -12.03 -6.33
N ALA A 167 -0.49 -10.92 -5.62
CA ALA A 167 0.79 -10.20 -5.52
C ALA A 167 1.85 -11.04 -4.81
N CYS A 168 1.48 -11.90 -3.85
CA CYS A 168 2.39 -12.84 -3.20
C CYS A 168 2.87 -13.94 -4.17
N GLU A 169 1.97 -14.49 -5.00
CA GLU A 169 2.28 -15.52 -6.01
C GLU A 169 3.19 -15.02 -7.16
N GLU A 170 3.49 -13.73 -7.21
CA GLU A 170 4.52 -13.19 -8.12
C GLU A 170 5.95 -13.44 -7.61
N ALA A 171 6.13 -13.78 -6.33
CA ALA A 171 7.43 -14.10 -5.75
C ALA A 171 7.44 -15.45 -5.03
N ASP A 172 8.28 -16.37 -5.48
CA ASP A 172 8.42 -17.73 -4.92
C ASP A 172 8.80 -17.74 -3.43
N SER A 173 9.38 -16.64 -2.92
CA SER A 173 9.77 -16.51 -1.51
C SER A 173 8.64 -16.05 -0.59
N CYS A 174 7.50 -15.64 -1.13
CA CYS A 174 6.35 -15.18 -0.36
C CYS A 174 5.48 -16.37 0.06
N ALA A 175 5.24 -16.51 1.36
CA ALA A 175 4.49 -17.64 1.92
C ALA A 175 3.23 -17.20 2.68
N VAL A 176 3.17 -15.95 3.13
CA VAL A 176 2.12 -15.46 4.03
C VAL A 176 1.64 -14.10 3.58
N VAL A 177 0.33 -13.91 3.63
CA VAL A 177 -0.32 -12.62 3.42
C VAL A 177 -1.27 -12.33 4.58
N SER A 178 -1.07 -11.19 5.22
CA SER A 178 -1.99 -10.64 6.20
C SER A 178 -2.76 -9.47 5.57
N VAL A 179 -4.08 -9.43 5.79
CA VAL A 179 -4.97 -8.41 5.24
C VAL A 179 -5.65 -7.68 6.40
N GLY A 180 -5.43 -6.37 6.47
CA GLY A 180 -5.99 -5.47 7.46
C GLY A 180 -6.67 -4.26 6.83
N ARG A 181 -7.34 -3.44 7.66
CA ARG A 181 -7.94 -2.18 7.24
C ARG A 181 -7.38 -1.03 8.06
N THR A 182 -7.07 0.07 7.40
CA THR A 182 -6.79 1.38 8.00
C THR A 182 -7.92 2.34 7.65
N ASP A 183 -7.84 3.58 8.15
CA ASP A 183 -8.84 4.59 7.83
C ASP A 183 -8.91 4.91 6.33
N SER A 184 -7.77 4.84 5.63
CA SER A 184 -7.61 5.27 4.23
C SER A 184 -7.29 4.17 3.22
N ALA A 185 -6.99 2.96 3.67
CA ALA A 185 -6.61 1.85 2.79
C ALA A 185 -6.92 0.47 3.38
N VAL A 186 -6.94 -0.54 2.51
CA VAL A 186 -6.67 -1.92 2.91
C VAL A 186 -5.15 -2.09 2.94
N ARG A 187 -4.65 -2.64 4.04
CA ARG A 187 -3.23 -2.87 4.27
C ARG A 187 -2.93 -4.35 4.16
N CYS A 188 -2.15 -4.71 3.15
CA CYS A 188 -1.68 -6.07 2.93
C CYS A 188 -0.21 -6.16 3.31
N VAL A 189 0.12 -7.01 4.29
CA VAL A 189 1.50 -7.26 4.69
C VAL A 189 1.87 -8.67 4.29
N LEU A 190 2.89 -8.77 3.44
CA LEU A 190 3.42 -10.01 2.90
C LEU A 190 4.64 -10.43 3.70
N TYR A 191 4.82 -11.72 3.91
CA TYR A 191 5.98 -12.28 4.61
C TYR A 191 6.51 -13.50 3.87
N PRO A 192 7.83 -13.76 3.97
CA PRO A 192 8.34 -15.10 3.71
C PRO A 192 7.87 -16.06 4.81
N ASP A 193 8.30 -17.31 4.74
CA ASP A 193 8.08 -18.23 5.85
C ASP A 193 8.77 -17.70 7.12
N THR A 194 7.94 -17.35 8.10
CA THR A 194 8.31 -16.74 9.38
C THR A 194 7.80 -17.57 10.56
N VAL A 195 7.59 -18.88 10.34
CA VAL A 195 7.20 -19.81 11.39
C VAL A 195 8.33 -19.93 12.41
N ALA A 196 7.99 -19.71 13.68
CA ALA A 196 8.89 -19.93 14.81
C ALA A 196 8.35 -21.07 15.68
N CYS A 197 9.23 -22.01 16.01
CA CYS A 197 8.89 -23.16 16.85
C CYS A 197 9.58 -23.06 18.21
N GLY A 198 8.79 -23.21 19.27
CA GLY A 198 9.26 -23.30 20.64
C GLY A 198 8.98 -24.67 21.26
N PRO A 199 9.60 -24.98 22.41
CA PRO A 199 9.25 -26.18 23.18
C PRO A 199 7.79 -26.10 23.65
N SER A 200 6.99 -27.14 23.40
CA SER A 200 5.60 -27.19 23.88
C SER A 200 5.53 -27.24 25.40
N THR A 201 4.62 -26.45 25.97
CA THR A 201 4.34 -26.43 27.41
C THR A 201 3.30 -27.48 27.84
N THR A 202 2.66 -28.16 26.88
CA THR A 202 1.75 -29.28 27.15
C THR A 202 2.54 -30.53 27.54
N THR A 203 2.09 -31.23 28.58
CA THR A 203 2.70 -32.42 29.23
C THR A 203 2.92 -33.64 28.32
N THR A 204 2.71 -33.51 27.01
CA THR A 204 3.01 -34.51 26.00
C THR A 204 4.49 -34.42 25.65
N THR A 205 5.23 -35.41 26.12
CA THR A 205 6.68 -35.61 25.96
C THR A 205 7.18 -35.22 24.55
N GLY A 206 7.86 -34.08 24.43
CA GLY A 206 8.68 -33.73 23.25
C GLY A 206 8.00 -32.99 22.08
N GLY A 207 6.80 -32.42 22.23
CA GLY A 207 6.17 -31.62 21.17
C GLY A 207 6.85 -30.26 20.92
N GLN A 208 6.87 -29.78 19.68
CA GLN A 208 7.18 -28.39 19.34
C GLN A 208 5.87 -27.63 19.06
N ASP A 209 5.70 -26.45 19.66
CA ASP A 209 4.60 -25.53 19.34
C ASP A 209 5.13 -24.52 18.32
N CYS A 210 4.65 -24.60 17.08
CA CYS A 210 5.05 -23.75 15.99
C CYS A 210 3.96 -22.73 15.68
N ARG A 211 4.32 -21.46 15.67
CA ARG A 211 3.40 -20.35 15.37
C ARG A 211 4.00 -19.46 14.31
N LEU A 212 3.12 -18.89 13.50
CA LEU A 212 3.53 -17.93 12.50
C LEU A 212 3.76 -16.56 13.14
N VAL A 213 4.93 -15.96 12.94
CA VAL A 213 5.25 -14.64 13.50
C VAL A 213 4.94 -13.56 12.48
N ILE A 214 4.03 -12.66 12.82
CA ILE A 214 3.64 -11.51 11.98
C ILE A 214 3.99 -10.20 12.68
N ARG A 215 4.28 -9.16 11.90
CA ARG A 215 4.72 -7.86 12.44
C ARG A 215 3.61 -7.14 13.20
N GLU A 216 2.38 -7.24 12.72
CA GLU A 216 1.23 -6.50 13.24
C GLU A 216 -0.04 -7.34 13.15
N SER A 217 -1.06 -6.99 13.94
CA SER A 217 -2.36 -7.66 13.89
C SER A 217 -3.10 -7.37 12.59
N ALA A 218 -3.76 -8.37 12.03
CA ALA A 218 -4.55 -8.25 10.80
C ALA A 218 -5.96 -8.85 10.98
N LEU A 219 -6.87 -8.52 10.07
CA LEU A 219 -8.23 -9.08 10.07
C LEU A 219 -8.24 -10.54 9.59
N GLN A 220 -7.41 -10.84 8.60
CA GLN A 220 -7.28 -12.17 8.01
C GLN A 220 -5.80 -12.46 7.76
N VAL A 221 -5.37 -13.69 8.01
CA VAL A 221 -4.00 -14.14 7.75
C VAL A 221 -4.06 -15.43 6.94
N TYR A 222 -3.42 -15.44 5.79
CA TYR A 222 -3.37 -16.55 4.85
C TYR A 222 -1.95 -17.08 4.74
N LEU A 223 -1.81 -18.40 4.81
CA LEU A 223 -0.57 -19.12 4.56
C LEU A 223 -0.71 -19.93 3.27
N HIS A 224 0.25 -19.79 2.37
CA HIS A 224 0.35 -20.61 1.16
C HIS A 224 0.66 -22.07 1.54
N LYS A 225 -0.01 -23.02 0.90
CA LYS A 225 0.17 -24.46 1.17
C LYS A 225 1.41 -25.03 0.51
#